data_AF-A0A356JAK5-F1
#
_entry.id   AF-A0A356JAK5-F1
#
_cell.length_a   1.000
_cell.length_b   1.000
_cell.length_c   1.000
_cell.angle_alpha   90.00
_cell.angle_beta   90.00
_cell.angle_gamma   90.00
#
_symmetry.space_group_name_H-M   'P 1'
#
loop_
_entity.id
_entity.type
_entity.pdbx_description
1 polymer ?
#
loop_
_entity_poly.entity_id
_entity_poly.type
_entity_poly.pdbx_seq_one_letter_code
_entity_poly.pdbx_strand_id
1 'polypeptide(L)'
;MKRAFTLIELLMVIAIIAILASVITVSLNASKNRAITASLRSSLQSIHATAVQCRDIGASLNTGPFPVNSGTPICQSSLIVGNLPQSDECGSGAANTRYTITNSGTDNWQLTLSTCTASTLCNGAANAYCNINGCVFPAAGTCK
;
A
#
# COMPACT_ATOMS: atom_id res chain seq x y z
N MET A 1 37.50 -44.69 -6.74
CA MET A 1 36.68 -44.70 -7.98
C MET A 1 35.99 -43.35 -8.10
N LYS A 2 36.23 -42.58 -9.17
CA LYS A 2 35.57 -41.28 -9.41
C LYS A 2 34.36 -41.49 -10.31
N ARG A 3 33.16 -41.17 -9.82
CA ARG A 3 31.94 -41.17 -10.64
C ARG A 3 31.91 -39.88 -11.46
N ALA A 4 31.90 -40.02 -12.77
CA ALA A 4 31.65 -38.90 -13.67
C ALA A 4 30.13 -38.72 -13.82
N PHE A 5 29.64 -37.51 -13.62
CA PHE A 5 28.27 -37.12 -13.96
C PHE A 5 28.14 -37.09 -15.48
N THR A 6 27.09 -37.69 -16.03
CA THR A 6 26.87 -37.63 -17.47
C THR A 6 26.25 -36.28 -17.85
N LEU A 7 26.59 -35.79 -19.05
CA LEU A 7 26.03 -34.55 -19.58
C LEU A 7 24.49 -34.61 -19.67
N ILE A 8 23.92 -35.79 -19.94
CA ILE A 8 22.46 -35.97 -20.06
C ILE A 8 21.74 -35.85 -18.72
N GLU A 9 22.36 -36.31 -17.63
CA GLU A 9 21.81 -36.15 -16.27
C GLU A 9 21.75 -34.68 -15.89
N LEU A 10 22.79 -33.90 -16.21
CA LEU A 10 22.79 -32.47 -15.95
C LEU A 10 21.77 -31.73 -16.84
N LEU A 11 21.63 -32.15 -18.10
CA LEU A 11 20.75 -31.52 -19.08
C LEU A 11 19.26 -31.78 -18.77
N MET A 12 18.89 -32.97 -18.31
CA MET A 12 17.50 -33.26 -17.92
C MET A 12 17.06 -32.47 -16.69
N VAL A 13 17.97 -32.26 -15.73
CA VAL A 13 17.66 -31.53 -14.49
C VAL A 13 17.35 -30.07 -14.77
N ILE A 14 18.15 -29.39 -15.61
CA ILE A 14 17.86 -27.99 -15.96
C ILE A 14 16.53 -27.85 -16.72
N ALA A 15 16.17 -28.84 -17.54
CA ALA A 15 14.91 -28.86 -18.27
C ALA A 15 13.71 -28.95 -17.31
N ILE A 16 13.79 -29.82 -16.30
CA ILE A 16 12.71 -29.96 -15.31
C ILE A 16 12.62 -28.72 -14.41
N ILE A 17 13.75 -28.16 -13.96
CA ILE A 17 13.76 -26.93 -13.16
C ILE A 17 13.10 -25.76 -13.94
N ALA A 18 13.37 -25.65 -15.25
CA ALA A 18 12.76 -24.62 -16.08
C ALA A 18 11.22 -24.71 -16.12
N ILE A 19 10.67 -25.93 -16.23
CA ILE A 19 9.23 -26.15 -16.23
C ILE A 19 8.62 -25.79 -14.86
N LEU A 20 9.23 -26.26 -13.78
CA LEU A 20 8.74 -25.98 -12.41
C LEU A 20 8.79 -24.48 -12.07
N ALA A 21 9.84 -23.76 -12.50
CA ALA A 21 9.98 -22.33 -12.27
C ALA A 21 8.87 -21.50 -12.94
N SER A 22 8.39 -21.94 -14.11
CA SER A 22 7.34 -21.23 -14.86
C SER A 22 6.02 -21.16 -14.07
N VAL A 23 5.60 -22.27 -13.45
CA VAL A 23 4.34 -22.36 -12.69
C VAL A 23 4.40 -21.51 -11.41
N ILE A 24 5.54 -21.52 -10.72
CA ILE A 24 5.72 -20.78 -9.46
C ILE A 24 5.63 -19.27 -9.70
N THR A 25 6.19 -18.77 -10.80
CA THR A 25 6.26 -17.33 -11.09
C THR A 25 4.88 -16.69 -11.19
N VAL A 26 3.91 -17.38 -11.79
CA VAL A 26 2.52 -16.88 -11.91
C VAL A 26 1.86 -16.77 -10.53
N SER A 27 2.01 -17.80 -9.69
CA SER A 27 1.41 -17.84 -8.34
C SER A 27 2.02 -16.80 -7.38
N LEU A 28 3.33 -16.55 -7.50
CA LEU A 28 4.04 -15.59 -6.67
C LEU A 28 3.64 -14.15 -7.00
N ASN A 29 3.46 -13.83 -8.28
CA ASN A 29 3.01 -12.49 -8.69
C ASN A 29 1.61 -12.17 -8.15
N ALA A 30 0.67 -13.11 -8.22
CA ALA A 30 -0.67 -12.92 -7.64
C ALA A 30 -0.62 -12.74 -6.11
N SER A 31 0.25 -13.51 -5.42
CA SER A 31 0.42 -13.43 -3.97
C SER A 31 1.05 -12.11 -3.53
N LYS A 32 2.03 -11.60 -4.28
CA LYS A 32 2.66 -10.29 -4.05
C LYS A 32 1.65 -9.16 -4.14
N ASN A 33 0.81 -9.14 -5.17
CA ASN A 33 -0.18 -8.05 -5.34
C ASN A 33 -1.21 -8.05 -4.20
N ARG A 34 -1.59 -9.23 -3.69
CA ARG A 34 -2.45 -9.36 -2.50
C ARG A 34 -1.75 -8.85 -1.23
N ALA A 35 -0.47 -9.19 -1.04
CA ALA A 35 0.33 -8.73 0.09
C ALA A 35 0.48 -7.20 0.10
N ILE A 36 0.80 -6.60 -1.05
CA ILE A 36 0.86 -5.14 -1.25
C ILE A 36 -0.47 -4.51 -0.85
N THR A 37 -1.58 -5.04 -1.36
CA THR A 37 -2.91 -4.48 -1.05
C THR A 37 -3.22 -4.58 0.45
N ALA A 38 -2.87 -5.69 1.11
CA ALA A 38 -3.07 -5.87 2.54
C ALA A 38 -2.23 -4.89 3.38
N SER A 39 -0.95 -4.71 3.02
CA SER A 39 -0.06 -3.75 3.67
C SER A 39 -0.60 -2.32 3.58
N LEU A 40 -1.02 -1.90 2.39
CA LEU A 40 -1.60 -0.57 2.19
C LEU A 40 -2.90 -0.36 2.98
N ARG A 41 -3.76 -1.39 3.06
CA ARG A 41 -4.96 -1.33 3.91
C ARG A 41 -4.59 -1.17 5.38
N SER A 42 -3.56 -1.86 5.86
CA SER A 42 -3.06 -1.69 7.23
C SER A 42 -2.58 -0.26 7.46
N SER A 43 -1.84 0.33 6.51
CA SER A 43 -1.41 1.73 6.60
C SER A 43 -2.59 2.71 6.65
N LEU A 44 -3.63 2.47 5.85
CA LEU A 44 -4.86 3.28 5.86
C LEU A 44 -5.63 3.17 7.19
N GLN A 45 -5.66 1.98 7.80
CA GLN A 45 -6.25 1.78 9.14
C GLN A 45 -5.49 2.55 10.22
N SER A 46 -4.15 2.59 10.15
CA SER A 46 -3.34 3.40 11.07
C SER A 46 -3.64 4.90 10.92
N ILE A 47 -3.83 5.37 9.68
CA ILE A 47 -4.25 6.76 9.43
C ILE A 47 -5.65 7.01 9.99
N HIS A 48 -6.58 6.05 9.84
CA HIS A 48 -7.93 6.17 10.38
C HIS A 48 -7.96 6.36 11.89
N ALA A 49 -7.22 5.53 12.65
CA ALA A 49 -7.14 5.66 14.10
C ALA A 49 -6.65 7.05 14.51
N THR A 50 -5.62 7.55 13.81
CA THR A 50 -5.05 8.88 14.06
C THR A 50 -6.01 9.99 13.61
N ALA A 51 -6.75 9.79 12.52
CA ALA A 51 -7.76 10.72 12.03
C ALA A 51 -8.92 10.84 13.01
N VAL A 52 -9.35 9.76 13.67
CA VAL A 52 -10.36 9.82 14.74
C VAL A 52 -9.85 10.66 15.90
N GLN A 53 -8.62 10.42 16.38
CA GLN A 53 -8.01 11.24 17.43
C GLN A 53 -7.93 12.73 17.06
N CYS A 54 -7.67 13.03 15.79
CA CYS A 54 -7.70 14.38 15.25
C CYS A 54 -9.06 15.05 15.43
N ARG A 55 -10.13 14.29 15.19
CA ARG A 55 -11.51 14.76 15.30
C ARG A 55 -11.93 14.90 16.75
N ASP A 56 -11.46 14.03 17.64
CA ASP A 56 -11.73 14.11 19.08
C ASP A 56 -11.20 15.41 19.70
N ILE A 57 -10.07 15.94 19.20
CA ILE A 57 -9.52 17.24 19.64
C ILE A 57 -10.15 18.45 18.91
N GLY A 58 -11.16 18.22 18.05
CA GLY A 58 -11.85 19.27 17.30
C GLY A 58 -11.07 19.83 16.11
N ALA A 59 -9.99 19.18 15.67
CA ALA A 59 -9.20 19.59 14.51
C ALA A 59 -9.73 18.99 13.20
N SER A 60 -9.51 19.67 12.08
CA SER A 60 -9.77 19.13 10.74
C SER A 60 -8.59 18.29 10.24
N LEU A 61 -8.87 17.32 9.37
CA LEU A 61 -7.82 16.56 8.69
C LEU A 61 -7.13 17.42 7.63
N ASN A 62 -5.86 17.16 7.39
CA ASN A 62 -5.05 17.80 6.37
C ASN A 62 -5.54 17.40 4.97
N THR A 63 -6.42 18.24 4.41
CA THR A 63 -7.04 17.99 3.11
C THR A 63 -6.55 18.91 2.03
N GLY A 64 -6.50 18.34 0.83
CA GLY A 64 -6.31 19.07 -0.40
C GLY A 64 -6.73 18.19 -1.58
N PRO A 65 -7.08 18.80 -2.72
CA PRO A 65 -7.34 18.06 -3.96
C PRO A 65 -6.06 17.44 -4.54
N PHE A 66 -4.90 17.77 -3.96
CA PHE A 66 -3.60 17.29 -4.38
C PHE A 66 -3.02 16.28 -3.38
N PRO A 67 -2.30 15.26 -3.87
CA PRO A 67 -1.58 14.32 -3.02
C PRO A 67 -0.57 15.03 -2.10
N VAL A 68 -0.63 14.76 -0.80
CA VAL A 68 0.37 15.18 0.19
C VAL A 68 1.38 14.05 0.46
N ASN A 69 2.63 14.40 0.73
CA ASN A 69 3.69 13.41 0.99
C ASN A 69 3.51 12.74 2.36
N SER A 70 4.01 11.51 2.52
CA SER A 70 4.17 10.92 3.84
C SER A 70 5.09 11.77 4.73
N GLY A 71 4.92 11.68 6.04
CA GLY A 71 5.55 12.58 7.01
C GLY A 71 4.80 13.91 7.21
N THR A 72 3.83 14.26 6.38
CA THR A 72 2.96 15.42 6.67
C THR A 72 2.01 15.11 7.83
N PRO A 73 1.73 16.06 8.74
CA PRO A 73 0.77 15.86 9.82
C PRO A 73 -0.61 15.51 9.28
N ILE A 74 -1.28 14.54 9.91
CA ILE A 74 -2.64 14.11 9.53
C ILE A 74 -3.67 15.18 9.88
N CYS A 75 -3.42 15.96 10.92
CA CYS A 75 -4.26 17.07 11.37
C CYS A 75 -3.79 18.43 10.86
N GLN A 76 -4.73 19.34 10.58
CA GLN A 76 -4.48 20.77 10.44
C GLN A 76 -4.53 21.46 11.82
N SER A 77 -3.71 21.02 12.75
CA SER A 77 -3.62 21.59 14.11
C SER A 77 -2.17 21.90 14.46
N SER A 78 -1.98 22.82 15.40
CA SER A 78 -0.69 23.08 16.05
C SER A 78 -0.21 21.90 16.93
N LEU A 79 -1.13 21.01 17.32
CA LEU A 79 -0.83 19.73 17.96
C LEU A 79 -0.68 18.64 16.90
N ILE A 80 0.54 18.14 16.74
CA ILE A 80 0.84 17.05 15.81
C ILE A 80 0.32 15.74 16.41
N VAL A 81 -0.85 15.30 15.96
CA VAL A 81 -1.40 13.98 16.26
C VAL A 81 -1.04 13.05 15.10
N GLY A 82 0.22 12.61 15.07
CA GLY A 82 0.75 11.69 14.07
C GLY A 82 0.92 12.27 12.65
N ASN A 83 1.67 11.53 11.85
CA ASN A 83 2.03 11.88 10.48
C ASN A 83 1.59 10.77 9.54
N LEU A 84 1.37 11.13 8.27
CA LEU A 84 1.05 10.14 7.24
C LEU A 84 2.19 9.13 7.09
N PRO A 85 1.92 7.82 7.14
CA PRO A 85 2.94 6.79 7.12
C PRO A 85 3.58 6.66 5.74
N GLN A 86 4.85 6.27 5.71
CA GLN A 86 5.51 5.86 4.47
C GLN A 86 5.05 4.43 4.12
N SER A 87 4.86 4.15 2.83
CA SER A 87 4.64 2.80 2.31
C SER A 87 5.95 2.31 1.67
N ASP A 88 6.47 1.16 2.11
CA ASP A 88 7.69 0.57 1.55
C ASP A 88 7.50 0.13 0.09
N GLU A 89 6.25 -0.03 -0.34
CA GLU A 89 5.86 -0.32 -1.72
C GLU A 89 6.18 0.83 -2.69
N CYS A 90 6.39 2.05 -2.18
CA CYS A 90 6.83 3.20 -2.96
C CYS A 90 8.35 3.42 -2.93
N GLY A 91 9.12 2.48 -2.39
CA GLY A 91 10.55 2.59 -2.20
C GLY A 91 10.93 3.44 -0.98
N SER A 92 12.20 3.36 -0.59
CA SER A 92 12.71 4.02 0.61
C SER A 92 12.76 5.55 0.43
N GLY A 93 11.80 6.26 1.02
CA GLY A 93 11.80 7.73 1.09
C GLY A 93 10.41 8.34 1.33
N ALA A 94 10.31 9.24 2.30
CA ALA A 94 9.03 9.83 2.73
C ALA A 94 8.33 10.67 1.65
N ALA A 95 9.07 11.16 0.66
CA ALA A 95 8.49 11.89 -0.47
C ALA A 95 7.82 10.96 -1.50
N ASN A 96 8.03 9.64 -1.41
CA ASN A 96 7.57 8.74 -2.44
C ASN A 96 6.13 8.30 -2.26
N THR A 97 5.64 8.24 -1.04
CA THR A 97 4.25 7.86 -0.76
C THR A 97 3.40 9.10 -0.68
N ARG A 98 2.30 9.17 -1.43
CA ARG A 98 1.38 10.30 -1.35
C ARG A 98 -0.06 9.88 -1.10
N TYR A 99 -0.74 10.68 -0.29
CA TYR A 99 -2.13 10.46 0.10
C TYR A 99 -2.98 11.66 -0.31
N THR A 100 -4.18 11.40 -0.76
CA THR A 100 -5.21 12.42 -0.96
C THR A 100 -6.31 12.18 0.05
N ILE A 101 -6.58 13.18 0.89
CA ILE A 101 -7.68 13.14 1.85
C ILE A 101 -8.74 14.12 1.36
N THR A 102 -9.98 13.65 1.20
CA THR A 102 -11.13 14.47 0.81
C THR A 102 -12.26 14.35 1.83
N ASN A 103 -13.18 15.33 1.81
CA ASN A 103 -14.35 15.42 2.70
C ASN A 103 -14.05 15.59 4.21
N SER A 104 -12.90 16.14 4.61
CA SER A 104 -12.51 16.29 6.02
C SER A 104 -13.37 17.18 6.91
N GLY A 105 -14.27 17.98 6.33
CA GLY A 105 -15.13 18.90 7.10
C GLY A 105 -16.30 18.22 7.81
N THR A 106 -16.50 16.91 7.64
CA THR A 106 -17.61 16.15 8.22
C THR A 106 -17.12 14.86 8.87
N ASP A 107 -17.97 14.14 9.61
CA ASP A 107 -17.64 12.83 10.23
C ASP A 107 -17.30 11.72 9.23
N ASN A 108 -17.37 12.00 7.93
CA ASN A 108 -16.99 11.09 6.86
C ASN A 108 -15.82 11.68 6.07
N TRP A 109 -14.77 10.90 5.84
CA TRP A 109 -13.63 11.31 5.01
C TRP A 109 -13.21 10.16 4.09
N GLN A 110 -12.57 10.51 2.98
CA GLN A 110 -12.05 9.53 2.04
C GLN A 110 -10.54 9.66 2.02
N LEU A 111 -9.85 8.54 2.22
CA LEU A 111 -8.42 8.44 2.02
C LEU A 111 -8.16 7.68 0.73
N THR A 112 -7.46 8.33 -0.18
CA THR A 112 -6.97 7.69 -1.40
C THR A 112 -5.46 7.67 -1.30
N LEU A 113 -4.85 6.48 -1.27
CA LEU A 113 -3.42 6.39 -1.51
C LEU A 113 -3.18 6.70 -2.99
N SER A 114 -2.74 7.91 -3.25
CA SER A 114 -2.59 8.45 -4.59
C SER A 114 -1.13 8.40 -4.98
N THR A 115 -0.76 7.36 -5.74
CA THR A 115 0.51 7.25 -6.48
C THR A 115 1.78 7.23 -5.62
N CYS A 116 2.73 6.38 -6.01
CA CYS A 116 4.11 6.68 -5.72
C CYS A 116 4.53 7.90 -6.57
N THR A 117 5.52 8.70 -6.20
CA THR A 117 5.96 9.95 -6.88
C THR A 117 6.06 9.91 -8.41
N ALA A 118 6.14 8.74 -9.03
CA ALA A 118 6.17 8.54 -10.48
C ALA A 118 5.21 7.46 -11.03
N SER A 119 4.33 6.83 -10.23
CA SER A 119 3.43 5.77 -10.74
C SER A 119 2.22 5.46 -9.87
N THR A 120 1.11 5.07 -10.50
CA THR A 120 -0.07 4.51 -9.81
C THR A 120 0.23 3.10 -9.32
N LEU A 121 0.49 2.95 -8.02
CA LEU A 121 0.74 1.66 -7.36
C LEU A 121 -0.52 0.78 -7.34
N CYS A 122 -1.67 1.40 -7.05
CA CYS A 122 -2.96 0.74 -7.01
C CYS A 122 -4.02 1.59 -7.69
N ASN A 123 -4.89 0.95 -8.46
CA ASN A 123 -6.07 1.58 -9.03
C ASN A 123 -7.29 1.14 -8.22
N GLY A 124 -7.80 2.02 -7.35
CA GLY A 124 -8.99 1.79 -6.52
C GLY A 124 -8.78 0.91 -5.28
N ALA A 125 -7.84 -0.05 -5.30
CA ALA A 125 -7.62 -0.99 -4.20
C ALA A 125 -7.10 -0.35 -2.90
N ALA A 126 -6.55 0.86 -3.00
CA ALA A 126 -5.98 1.62 -1.90
C ALA A 126 -6.82 2.87 -1.55
N ASN A 127 -8.11 2.83 -1.88
CA ASN A 127 -9.09 3.81 -1.42
C ASN A 127 -9.74 3.30 -0.13
N ALA A 128 -9.99 4.18 0.82
CA ALA A 128 -10.73 3.92 2.03
C ALA A 128 -11.79 5.01 2.23
N TYR A 129 -13.02 4.58 2.45
CA TYR A 129 -14.15 5.44 2.82
C TYR A 129 -14.34 5.28 4.31
N CYS A 130 -14.02 6.31 5.08
CA CYS A 130 -13.93 6.22 6.52
C CYS A 130 -14.89 7.19 7.20
N ASN A 131 -15.35 6.80 8.39
CA ASN A 131 -16.06 7.66 9.32
C ASN A 131 -15.55 7.39 10.74
N ILE A 132 -16.12 8.05 11.76
CA ILE A 132 -15.68 7.85 13.15
C ILE A 132 -15.85 6.40 13.66
N ASN A 133 -16.74 5.62 13.05
CA ASN A 133 -17.01 4.23 13.44
C ASN A 133 -16.15 3.21 12.70
N GLY A 134 -15.47 3.58 11.61
CA GLY A 134 -14.60 2.67 10.86
C GLY A 134 -14.36 3.05 9.40
N CYS A 135 -13.62 2.20 8.69
CA CYS A 135 -13.34 2.33 7.26
C CYS A 135 -13.87 1.15 6.45
N VAL A 136 -14.40 1.46 5.27
CA VAL A 136 -14.77 0.50 4.24
C VAL A 136 -13.80 0.64 3.07
N PHE A 137 -13.30 -0.50 2.60
CA PHE A 137 -12.43 -0.59 1.42
C PHE A 137 -13.26 -1.11 0.25
N PRO A 138 -13.13 -0.53 -0.96
CA PRO A 138 -13.82 -1.04 -2.12
C PRO A 138 -13.29 -2.45 -2.47
N ALA A 139 -14.20 -3.34 -2.85
CA ALA A 139 -13.85 -4.67 -3.33
C ALA A 139 -13.16 -4.64 -4.71
N ALA A 140 -13.37 -3.56 -5.47
CA ALA A 140 -12.82 -3.35 -6.78
C ALA A 140 -11.50 -2.57 -6.71
N GLY A 141 -10.43 -3.21 -7.18
CA GLY A 141 -9.16 -2.55 -7.41
C GLY A 141 -8.02 -3.54 -7.55
N THR A 142 -6.98 -3.14 -8.25
CA THR A 142 -5.77 -3.94 -8.41
C THR A 142 -4.55 -3.10 -8.05
N CYS A 143 -3.60 -3.72 -7.36
CA CYS A 143 -2.26 -3.19 -7.17
C CYS A 143 -1.31 -3.88 -8.15
N LYS A 144 -0.33 -3.12 -8.65
CA LYS A 144 0.66 -3.55 -9.63
C LYS A 144 1.99 -3.88 -8.97
#